data_AF-A0A3C1YXV4-F1
#
_entry.id   AF-A0A3C1YXV4-F1
#
_cell.length_a   1.000
_cell.length_b   1.000
_cell.length_c   1.000
_cell.angle_alpha   90.00
_cell.angle_beta   90.00
_cell.angle_gamma   90.00
#
_symmetry.space_group_name_H-M   'P 1'
#
loop_
_entity.id
_entity.type
_entity.pdbx_description
1 polymer ?
#
loop_
_entity_poly.entity_id
_entity_poly.type
_entity_poly.pdbx_seq_one_letter_code
_entity_poly.pdbx_strand_id
1 'polypeptide(L)'
;MSHAIVVKGAREHNLKNLDVEIPRDKLVVITGLSGSGKSSLAFDTIYAEGQRRYVESLSAYARQFLEQMGKPDVDSIEGLSPAISIEQKSTSHNPRSTVGTVTEIYDYLRLLYARVGHPFCFQCGQEITAQTVQQMVDAICELPEGAKFQILSPIVRGRKGEYRKELLEMRKAGYVRARINGEIVDLGDDIVLDKQKKHTIEIVVDRLVMKPGEALMRRVADSVETSLKLAGGLVGVLTEPGKVHVYSDKLACIKCGVSYPEITPRVFSFNSPHGACPACDGIGYAMAPGASEDEDFTLLERCESCHGARLKPESLAVKIAKQSIAEVTGLSVRAAADFFAGLKFTERELVIAHRILKEIRERLGFLVNVGLDYLTLDRPAATLSGGEGQRIRLATQIGSGLVGVLYILDEPSIGLHQR
;
A
#
# COMPACT_ATOMS: atom_id res chain seq x y z
N MET A 1 40.65 10.13 -16.36
CA MET A 1 40.14 9.96 -14.98
C MET A 1 41.21 9.23 -14.19
N SER A 2 41.50 9.62 -12.95
CA SER A 2 42.44 8.84 -12.13
C SER A 2 41.87 7.44 -11.91
N HIS A 3 42.68 6.40 -12.10
CA HIS A 3 42.28 5.00 -11.88
C HIS A 3 42.32 4.59 -10.40
N ALA A 4 42.65 5.53 -9.52
CA ALA A 4 42.78 5.32 -8.08
C ALA A 4 42.25 6.53 -7.29
N ILE A 5 41.89 6.26 -6.04
CA ILE A 5 41.68 7.25 -4.98
C ILE A 5 43.05 7.43 -4.31
N VAL A 6 43.56 8.66 -4.32
CA VAL A 6 44.88 8.97 -3.75
C VAL A 6 44.66 9.80 -2.51
N VAL A 7 45.03 9.27 -1.35
CA VAL A 7 44.97 9.94 -0.05
C VAL A 7 46.37 10.36 0.34
N LYS A 8 46.55 11.64 0.70
CA LYS A 8 47.84 12.21 1.12
C LYS A 8 47.75 12.84 2.49
N GLY A 9 48.69 12.49 3.36
CA GLY A 9 48.84 13.05 4.69
C GLY A 9 47.62 12.86 5.58
N ALA A 10 46.99 11.69 5.58
CA ALA A 10 45.88 11.42 6.49
C ALA A 10 46.36 11.32 7.95
N ARG A 11 45.76 12.11 8.84
CA ARG A 11 46.17 12.27 10.25
C ARG A 11 45.02 12.11 11.23
N GLU A 12 43.83 11.70 10.76
CA GLU A 12 42.71 11.51 11.66
C GLU A 12 42.99 10.50 12.77
N HIS A 13 42.61 10.87 13.99
CA HIS A 13 42.86 10.12 15.22
C HIS A 13 44.33 9.68 15.41
N ASN A 14 44.62 8.40 15.13
CA ASN A 14 45.94 7.78 15.31
C ASN A 14 46.68 7.53 13.99
N LEU A 15 46.18 8.04 12.87
CA LEU A 15 46.86 7.97 11.58
C LEU A 15 48.13 8.82 11.59
N LYS A 16 49.23 8.26 11.11
CA LYS A 16 50.57 8.87 11.20
C LYS A 16 50.99 9.52 9.88
N ASN A 17 50.25 10.54 9.44
CA ASN A 17 50.48 11.23 8.16
C ASN A 17 50.56 10.26 6.98
N LEU A 18 49.53 9.41 6.86
CA LEU A 18 49.48 8.28 5.96
C LEU A 18 49.21 8.72 4.52
N ASP A 19 50.04 8.22 3.60
CA ASP A 19 49.82 8.29 2.16
C ASP A 19 49.38 6.90 1.66
N VAL A 20 48.26 6.83 0.94
CA VAL A 20 47.76 5.57 0.38
C VAL A 20 47.06 5.77 -0.96
N GLU A 21 47.28 4.83 -1.88
CA GLU A 21 46.59 4.75 -3.15
C GLU A 21 45.66 3.53 -3.16
N ILE A 22 44.38 3.77 -3.48
CA ILE A 22 43.32 2.76 -3.47
C ILE A 22 42.77 2.60 -4.89
N PRO A 23 42.85 1.42 -5.51
CA PRO A 23 42.37 1.24 -6.89
C PRO A 23 40.85 1.41 -6.97
N ARG A 24 40.38 2.18 -7.96
CA ARG A 24 38.94 2.35 -8.23
C ARG A 24 38.37 1.12 -8.92
N ASP A 25 37.05 0.99 -8.84
CA ASP A 25 36.25 -0.07 -9.50
C ASP A 25 36.68 -1.49 -9.11
N LYS A 26 37.23 -1.66 -7.89
CA LYS A 26 37.63 -2.94 -7.31
C LYS A 26 37.04 -3.10 -5.92
N LEU A 27 36.88 -4.35 -5.50
CA LEU A 27 36.64 -4.70 -4.10
C LEU A 27 37.97 -4.56 -3.32
N VAL A 28 38.05 -3.55 -2.45
CA VAL A 28 39.22 -3.29 -1.61
C VAL A 28 38.89 -3.63 -0.16
N VAL A 29 39.78 -4.37 0.50
CA VAL A 29 39.63 -4.77 1.90
C VAL A 29 40.73 -4.12 2.73
N ILE A 30 40.33 -3.33 3.72
CA ILE A 30 41.24 -2.75 4.74
C ILE A 30 41.26 -3.71 5.93
N THR A 31 42.44 -4.24 6.25
CA THR A 31 42.63 -5.23 7.33
C THR A 31 43.74 -4.79 8.29
N GLY A 32 43.71 -5.34 9.50
CA GLY A 32 44.65 -4.98 10.59
C GLY A 32 44.05 -5.22 11.97
N LEU A 33 44.91 -5.15 13.00
CA LEU A 33 44.52 -5.35 14.40
C LEU A 33 43.45 -4.35 14.85
N SER A 34 42.68 -4.68 15.89
CA SER A 34 41.76 -3.72 16.51
C SER A 34 42.53 -2.47 16.96
N GLY A 35 41.96 -1.28 16.70
CA GLY A 35 42.62 0.00 16.98
C GLY A 35 43.74 0.42 16.02
N SER A 36 44.03 -0.33 14.94
CA SER A 36 45.10 0.01 14.00
C SER A 36 44.82 1.24 13.10
N GLY A 37 43.69 1.92 13.28
CA GLY A 37 43.29 3.08 12.47
C GLY A 37 42.49 2.74 11.19
N LYS A 38 41.96 1.51 11.06
CA LYS A 38 41.14 1.10 9.89
C LYS A 38 39.92 2.00 9.72
N SER A 39 39.15 2.17 10.79
CA SER A 39 37.93 2.99 10.80
C SER A 39 38.26 4.47 10.62
N SER A 40 39.36 4.94 11.23
CA SER A 40 39.87 6.31 11.04
C SER A 40 40.15 6.62 9.57
N LEU A 41 40.76 5.69 8.83
CA LEU A 41 41.01 5.85 7.41
C LEU A 41 39.72 5.72 6.58
N ALA A 42 38.94 4.66 6.81
CA ALA A 42 37.78 4.33 5.98
C ALA A 42 36.61 5.29 6.19
N PHE A 43 36.18 5.47 7.44
CA PHE A 43 34.98 6.22 7.81
C PHE A 43 35.30 7.68 8.14
N ASP A 44 36.26 7.92 9.03
CA ASP A 44 36.50 9.27 9.54
C ASP A 44 37.27 10.15 8.54
N THR A 45 37.99 9.53 7.58
CA THR A 45 38.71 10.25 6.51
C THR A 45 38.02 10.12 5.15
N ILE A 46 38.00 8.93 4.55
CA ILE A 46 37.57 8.75 3.15
C ILE A 46 36.06 8.95 3.00
N TYR A 47 35.24 8.30 3.82
CA TYR A 47 33.79 8.47 3.79
C TYR A 47 33.39 9.91 4.15
N ALA A 48 33.94 10.46 5.23
CA ALA A 48 33.64 11.82 5.67
C ALA A 48 33.92 12.85 4.57
N GLU A 49 35.09 12.77 3.91
CA GLU A 49 35.43 13.66 2.80
C GLU A 49 34.53 13.42 1.57
N GLY A 50 34.19 12.17 1.27
CA GLY A 50 33.34 11.83 0.13
C GLY A 50 31.91 12.34 0.29
N GLN A 51 31.36 12.22 1.51
CA GLN A 51 30.06 12.77 1.87
C GLN A 51 30.08 14.29 1.86
N ARG A 52 31.09 14.91 2.47
CA ARG A 52 31.27 16.37 2.51
C ARG A 52 31.28 16.97 1.10
N ARG A 53 32.15 16.48 0.20
CA ARG A 53 32.24 16.97 -1.19
C ARG A 53 30.94 16.83 -1.96
N TYR A 54 30.20 15.74 -1.73
CA TYR A 54 28.89 15.55 -2.35
C TYR A 54 27.88 16.58 -1.85
N VAL A 55 27.77 16.79 -0.53
CA VAL A 55 26.85 17.77 0.05
C VAL A 55 27.24 19.21 -0.32
N GLU A 56 28.53 19.52 -0.48
CA GLU A 56 29.03 20.82 -0.96
C GLU A 56 28.51 21.14 -2.37
N SER A 57 28.23 20.11 -3.18
CA SER A 57 27.72 20.26 -4.54
C SER A 57 26.20 20.45 -4.61
N LEU A 58 25.45 20.27 -3.51
CA LEU A 58 23.98 20.33 -3.51
C LEU A 58 23.44 21.78 -3.59
N SER A 59 23.11 22.40 -2.46
CA SER A 59 22.52 23.75 -2.42
C SER A 59 23.35 24.68 -1.54
N ALA A 60 23.27 25.99 -1.81
CA ALA A 60 23.95 27.00 -0.99
C ALA A 60 23.50 26.95 0.49
N TYR A 61 22.26 26.55 0.74
CA TYR A 61 21.72 26.31 2.09
C TYR A 61 22.31 25.05 2.74
N ALA A 62 22.46 23.95 1.99
CA ALA A 62 23.09 22.73 2.49
C ALA A 62 24.54 22.95 2.94
N ARG A 63 25.24 23.91 2.30
CA ARG A 63 26.60 24.32 2.73
C ARG A 63 26.64 24.96 4.12
N GLN A 64 25.58 25.59 4.58
CA GLN A 64 25.53 26.14 5.94
C GLN A 64 25.53 25.03 7.02
N PHE A 65 24.99 23.85 6.71
CA PHE A 65 25.04 22.69 7.61
C PHE A 65 26.39 21.96 7.56
N LEU A 66 27.17 22.16 6.50
CA LEU A 66 28.50 21.57 6.38
C LEU A 66 29.54 22.21 7.29
N GLU A 67 29.38 23.47 7.68
CA GLU A 67 30.28 24.12 8.63
C GLU A 67 30.27 23.45 10.01
N GLN A 68 29.21 22.69 10.32
CA GLN A 68 29.13 21.86 11.53
C GLN A 68 29.80 20.48 11.37
N MET A 69 30.04 20.03 10.13
CA MET A 69 30.76 18.79 9.87
C MET A 69 32.27 19.09 9.89
N GLY A 70 32.95 18.61 10.93
CA GLY A 70 34.41 18.74 11.02
C GLY A 70 35.09 18.24 9.76
N LYS A 71 35.97 19.06 9.16
CA LYS A 71 36.76 18.63 8.01
C LYS A 71 37.78 17.58 8.50
N PRO A 72 37.90 16.42 7.84
CA PRO A 72 38.90 15.44 8.24
C PRO A 72 40.32 16.00 8.11
N ASP A 73 41.19 15.66 9.05
CA ASP A 73 42.60 16.04 9.01
C ASP A 73 43.36 15.21 7.96
N VAL A 74 43.41 15.75 6.75
CA VAL A 74 44.08 15.19 5.57
C VAL A 74 44.58 16.33 4.68
N ASP A 75 45.75 16.16 4.05
CA ASP A 75 46.30 17.17 3.14
C ASP A 75 45.51 17.25 1.84
N SER A 76 45.29 16.10 1.20
CA SER A 76 44.45 16.02 0.00
C SER A 76 43.93 14.61 -0.24
N ILE A 77 42.77 14.54 -0.88
CA ILE A 77 42.22 13.31 -1.44
C ILE A 77 41.82 13.57 -2.89
N GLU A 78 42.35 12.80 -3.83
CA GLU A 78 42.03 12.89 -5.26
C GLU A 78 41.30 11.63 -5.74
N GLY A 79 40.49 11.76 -6.79
CA GLY A 79 39.78 10.63 -7.39
C GLY A 79 38.60 10.09 -6.57
N LEU A 80 38.14 10.82 -5.55
CA LEU A 80 37.07 10.40 -4.65
C LEU A 80 35.68 10.51 -5.30
N SER A 81 34.92 9.42 -5.25
CA SER A 81 33.50 9.38 -5.62
C SER A 81 32.61 9.78 -4.44
N PRO A 82 31.33 10.16 -4.68
CA PRO A 82 30.34 10.22 -3.62
C PRO A 82 30.34 8.91 -2.82
N ALA A 83 30.44 9.03 -1.49
CA ALA A 83 30.62 7.88 -0.62
C ALA A 83 29.33 7.55 0.16
N ILE A 84 29.04 6.25 0.31
CA ILE A 84 27.92 5.75 1.11
C ILE A 84 28.47 4.75 2.13
N SER A 85 28.24 5.02 3.42
CA SER A 85 28.61 4.10 4.49
C SER A 85 27.51 3.07 4.75
N ILE A 86 27.93 1.83 5.02
CA ILE A 86 27.08 0.71 5.42
C ILE A 86 27.65 0.16 6.74
N GLU A 87 27.33 0.86 7.82
CA GLU A 87 27.76 0.56 9.19
C GLU A 87 26.68 -0.19 9.99
N GLN A 88 27.08 -0.80 11.10
CA GLN A 88 26.19 -1.40 12.10
C GLN A 88 25.60 -0.36 13.06
N LYS A 89 25.08 0.76 12.54
CA LYS A 89 24.34 1.70 13.38
C LYS A 89 22.95 1.13 13.69
N SER A 90 22.46 1.39 14.90
CA SER A 90 21.14 0.94 15.33
C SER A 90 20.09 1.39 14.31
N THR A 91 19.24 0.44 13.92
CA THR A 91 18.09 0.75 13.06
C THR A 91 17.18 1.74 13.78
N SER A 92 16.50 2.59 13.01
CA SER A 92 15.57 3.59 13.55
C SER A 92 14.62 2.97 14.59
N HIS A 93 14.62 3.52 15.80
CA HIS A 93 13.72 3.13 16.90
C HIS A 93 12.26 3.55 16.67
N ASN A 94 11.91 4.05 15.48
CA ASN A 94 10.55 4.44 15.17
C ASN A 94 9.64 3.19 15.12
N PRO A 95 8.59 3.12 15.96
CA PRO A 95 7.69 1.96 16.03
C PRO A 95 6.92 1.69 14.72
N ARG A 96 6.83 2.71 13.86
CA ARG A 96 6.18 2.61 12.54
C ARG A 96 7.11 2.05 11.46
N SER A 97 8.41 1.99 11.69
CA SER A 97 9.35 1.42 10.73
C SER A 97 9.29 -0.11 10.76
N THR A 98 9.09 -0.72 9.60
CA THR A 98 9.18 -2.17 9.37
C THR A 98 10.21 -2.50 8.30
N VAL A 99 10.60 -3.77 8.17
CA VAL A 99 11.45 -4.25 7.07
C VAL A 99 10.89 -3.81 5.71
N GLY A 100 9.59 -3.94 5.49
CA GLY A 100 8.92 -3.55 4.25
C GLY A 100 9.01 -2.05 3.96
N THR A 101 8.97 -1.19 4.98
CA THR A 101 9.12 0.27 4.78
C THR A 101 10.58 0.67 4.53
N VAL A 102 11.54 0.08 5.24
CA VAL A 102 12.98 0.40 5.08
C VAL A 102 13.51 -0.05 3.73
N THR A 103 12.93 -1.12 3.17
CA THR A 103 13.27 -1.65 1.85
C THR A 103 12.44 -1.03 0.72
N GLU A 104 11.50 -0.13 1.03
CA GLU A 104 10.49 0.43 0.11
C GLU A 104 9.56 -0.60 -0.56
N ILE A 105 9.71 -1.90 -0.27
CA ILE A 105 8.87 -2.96 -0.81
C ILE A 105 7.40 -2.68 -0.48
N TYR A 106 7.14 -2.21 0.75
CA TYR A 106 5.78 -1.88 1.17
C TYR A 106 5.16 -0.79 0.31
N ASP A 107 5.93 0.19 -0.17
CA ASP A 107 5.40 1.27 -1.01
C ASP A 107 4.95 0.76 -2.39
N TYR A 108 5.72 -0.17 -2.96
CA TYR A 108 5.29 -0.88 -4.17
C TYR A 108 4.10 -1.79 -3.92
N LEU A 109 4.00 -2.43 -2.75
CA LEU A 109 2.79 -3.18 -2.38
C LEU A 109 1.56 -2.28 -2.31
N ARG A 110 1.67 -1.09 -1.71
CA ARG A 110 0.56 -0.12 -1.66
C ARG A 110 0.12 0.30 -3.07
N LEU A 111 1.08 0.51 -3.98
CA LEU A 111 0.78 0.79 -5.39
C LEU A 111 0.11 -0.40 -6.08
N LEU A 112 0.60 -1.62 -5.87
CA LEU A 112 0.05 -2.82 -6.48
C LEU A 112 -1.40 -3.07 -6.02
N TYR A 113 -1.64 -3.08 -4.71
CA TYR A 113 -2.97 -3.27 -4.13
C TYR A 113 -3.94 -2.17 -4.53
N ALA A 114 -3.48 -0.94 -4.71
CA ALA A 114 -4.34 0.14 -5.19
C ALA A 114 -4.75 -0.01 -6.66
N ARG A 115 -3.93 -0.67 -7.49
CA ARG A 115 -4.14 -0.75 -8.94
C ARG A 115 -4.86 -2.01 -9.39
N VAL A 116 -4.56 -3.15 -8.76
CA VAL A 116 -5.08 -4.47 -9.17
C VAL A 116 -5.71 -5.24 -8.01
N GLY A 117 -5.86 -4.62 -6.84
CA GLY A 117 -6.52 -5.25 -5.70
C GLY A 117 -8.04 -5.27 -5.87
N HIS A 118 -8.65 -6.40 -5.52
CA HIS A 118 -10.10 -6.58 -5.52
C HIS A 118 -10.65 -6.25 -4.13
N PRO A 119 -11.51 -5.24 -3.98
CA PRO A 119 -12.10 -4.91 -2.69
C PRO A 119 -13.23 -5.88 -2.36
N PHE A 120 -13.20 -6.44 -1.16
CA PHE A 120 -14.29 -7.23 -0.59
C PHE A 120 -14.91 -6.47 0.56
N CYS A 121 -16.18 -6.72 0.88
CA CYS A 121 -16.82 -6.16 2.06
C CYS A 121 -16.26 -6.82 3.32
N PHE A 122 -15.72 -6.03 4.25
CA PHE A 122 -15.16 -6.54 5.50
C PHE A 122 -16.20 -7.18 6.44
N GLN A 123 -17.50 -6.97 6.21
CA GLN A 123 -18.58 -7.56 7.02
C GLN A 123 -19.13 -8.88 6.46
N CYS A 124 -19.35 -8.97 5.14
CA CYS A 124 -20.00 -10.13 4.52
C CYS A 124 -19.12 -10.91 3.53
N GLY A 125 -17.92 -10.41 3.21
CA GLY A 125 -16.98 -11.05 2.30
C GLY A 125 -17.38 -11.01 0.82
N GLN A 126 -18.48 -10.34 0.45
CA GLN A 126 -18.84 -10.16 -0.96
C GLN A 126 -17.91 -9.17 -1.65
N GLU A 127 -17.54 -9.45 -2.90
CA GLU A 127 -16.78 -8.53 -3.72
C GLU A 127 -17.56 -7.23 -3.93
N ILE A 128 -16.87 -6.10 -3.74
CA ILE A 128 -17.39 -4.76 -3.99
C ILE A 128 -16.90 -4.37 -5.38
N THR A 129 -17.81 -3.94 -6.24
CA THR A 129 -17.46 -3.39 -7.54
C THR A 129 -18.06 -1.99 -7.65
N ALA A 130 -17.30 -1.08 -8.25
CA ALA A 130 -17.80 0.19 -8.73
C ALA A 130 -17.81 0.13 -10.25
N GLN A 131 -18.88 0.61 -10.85
CA GLN A 131 -19.04 0.60 -12.30
C GLN A 131 -19.38 2.00 -12.77
N THR A 132 -18.88 2.36 -13.95
CA THR A 132 -19.35 3.57 -14.63
C THR A 132 -20.74 3.33 -15.19
N VAL A 133 -21.50 4.41 -15.44
CA VAL A 133 -22.79 4.33 -16.13
C VAL A 133 -22.67 3.54 -17.42
N GLN A 134 -21.61 3.78 -18.20
CA GLN A 134 -21.37 3.04 -19.45
C GLN A 134 -21.21 1.54 -19.22
N GLN A 135 -20.41 1.12 -18.24
CA GLN A 135 -20.24 -0.30 -17.91
C GLN A 135 -21.55 -0.95 -17.43
N MET A 136 -22.38 -0.21 -16.68
CA MET A 136 -23.71 -0.70 -16.28
C MET A 136 -24.61 -0.86 -17.51
N VAL A 137 -24.64 0.14 -18.40
CA VAL A 137 -25.42 0.11 -19.64
C VAL A 137 -24.99 -1.06 -20.51
N ASP A 138 -23.68 -1.22 -20.74
CA ASP A 138 -23.12 -2.32 -21.53
C ASP A 138 -23.56 -3.68 -20.95
N ALA A 139 -23.41 -3.87 -19.63
CA ALA A 139 -23.84 -5.11 -18.96
C ALA A 139 -25.35 -5.35 -19.02
N ILE A 140 -26.17 -4.29 -18.98
CA ILE A 140 -27.63 -4.40 -19.14
C ILE A 140 -27.96 -4.76 -20.59
N CYS A 141 -27.24 -4.21 -21.57
CA CYS A 141 -27.42 -4.45 -22.99
C CYS A 141 -26.96 -5.86 -23.44
N GLU A 142 -26.24 -6.60 -22.61
CA GLU A 142 -25.92 -8.03 -22.82
C GLU A 142 -27.12 -8.97 -22.57
N LEU A 143 -28.25 -8.49 -22.05
CA LEU A 143 -29.44 -9.31 -21.86
C LEU A 143 -29.98 -9.85 -23.20
N PRO A 144 -30.62 -11.04 -23.21
CA PRO A 144 -31.19 -11.62 -24.42
C PRO A 144 -32.20 -10.68 -25.11
N GLU A 145 -32.23 -10.69 -26.44
CA GLU A 145 -33.23 -9.94 -27.20
C GLU A 145 -34.65 -10.35 -26.79
N GLY A 146 -35.53 -9.37 -26.62
CA GLY A 146 -36.90 -9.58 -26.12
C GLY A 146 -37.03 -9.72 -24.60
N ALA A 147 -35.93 -9.79 -23.84
CA ALA A 147 -35.98 -9.83 -22.38
C ALA A 147 -36.64 -8.56 -21.82
N LYS A 148 -37.62 -8.74 -20.92
CA LYS A 148 -38.26 -7.63 -20.21
C LYS A 148 -37.50 -7.37 -18.92
N PHE A 149 -37.18 -6.11 -18.66
CA PHE A 149 -36.49 -5.69 -17.45
C PHE A 149 -37.00 -4.34 -16.94
N GLN A 150 -36.82 -4.12 -15.64
CA GLN A 150 -37.19 -2.88 -14.97
C GLN A 150 -35.97 -2.29 -14.29
N ILE A 151 -35.76 -0.98 -14.46
CA ILE A 151 -34.72 -0.24 -13.75
C ILE A 151 -35.35 0.25 -12.44
N LEU A 152 -34.71 -0.14 -11.34
CA LEU A 152 -35.16 0.08 -9.98
C LEU A 152 -34.18 1.01 -9.26
N SER A 153 -34.71 1.97 -8.51
CA SER A 153 -33.94 2.85 -7.63
C SER A 153 -34.16 2.43 -6.17
N PRO A 154 -33.19 1.75 -5.54
CA PRO A 154 -33.37 1.19 -4.19
C PRO A 154 -33.14 2.25 -3.10
N ILE A 155 -34.17 3.07 -2.85
CA ILE A 155 -34.13 4.18 -1.89
C ILE A 155 -34.08 3.73 -0.42
N VAL A 156 -34.60 2.53 -0.11
CA VAL A 156 -34.56 1.95 1.25
C VAL A 156 -34.23 0.47 1.14
N ARG A 157 -33.31 -0.03 1.98
CA ARG A 157 -32.87 -1.44 1.93
C ARG A 157 -32.69 -2.02 3.31
N GLY A 158 -33.56 -2.98 3.67
CA GLY A 158 -33.46 -3.73 4.92
C GLY A 158 -33.46 -2.90 6.21
N ARG A 159 -34.08 -1.70 6.19
CA ARG A 159 -34.13 -0.79 7.34
C ARG A 159 -35.54 -0.76 7.95
N LYS A 160 -35.62 -0.52 9.26
CA LYS A 160 -36.89 -0.42 9.99
C LYS A 160 -37.48 0.98 9.87
N GLY A 161 -38.78 1.08 9.60
CA GLY A 161 -39.48 2.36 9.51
C GLY A 161 -40.76 2.30 8.69
N GLU A 162 -41.58 3.33 8.78
CA GLU A 162 -42.86 3.43 8.06
C GLU A 162 -42.73 4.09 6.67
N TYR A 163 -41.63 4.83 6.44
CA TYR A 163 -41.26 5.47 5.16
C TYR A 163 -42.35 6.29 4.44
N ARG A 164 -43.35 6.80 5.17
CA ARG A 164 -44.47 7.57 4.60
C ARG A 164 -44.03 8.84 3.88
N LYS A 165 -43.00 9.53 4.40
CA LYS A 165 -42.48 10.76 3.82
C LYS A 165 -41.79 10.48 2.48
N GLU A 166 -40.94 9.47 2.47
CA GLU A 166 -40.17 9.02 1.31
C GLU A 166 -41.11 8.57 0.18
N LEU A 167 -42.13 7.77 0.48
CA LEU A 167 -43.14 7.35 -0.49
C LEU A 167 -43.94 8.53 -1.07
N LEU A 168 -44.32 9.49 -0.21
CA LEU A 168 -45.04 10.70 -0.62
C LEU A 168 -44.17 11.62 -1.50
N GLU A 169 -42.88 11.75 -1.20
CA GLU A 169 -41.93 12.51 -2.01
C GLU A 169 -41.76 11.88 -3.40
N MET A 170 -41.66 10.55 -3.49
CA MET A 170 -41.57 9.87 -4.78
C MET A 170 -42.85 10.01 -5.59
N ARG A 171 -44.02 9.94 -4.95
CA ARG A 171 -45.31 10.22 -5.60
C ARG A 171 -45.37 11.65 -6.14
N LYS A 172 -44.93 12.65 -5.35
CA LYS A 172 -44.86 14.06 -5.78
C LYS A 172 -43.87 14.28 -6.92
N ALA A 173 -42.78 13.52 -6.96
CA ALA A 173 -41.82 13.53 -8.06
C ALA A 173 -42.33 12.85 -9.34
N GLY A 174 -43.56 12.29 -9.32
CA GLY A 174 -44.23 11.73 -10.49
C GLY A 174 -43.99 10.23 -10.70
N TYR A 175 -43.35 9.53 -9.76
CA TYR A 175 -43.22 8.07 -9.83
C TYR A 175 -44.57 7.42 -9.51
N VAL A 176 -44.94 6.41 -10.31
CA VAL A 176 -46.23 5.71 -10.19
C VAL A 176 -46.09 4.36 -9.48
N ARG A 177 -44.95 3.67 -9.61
CA ARG A 177 -44.78 2.33 -9.07
C ARG A 177 -43.54 2.21 -8.20
N ALA A 178 -43.66 1.41 -7.16
CA ALA A 178 -42.55 1.00 -6.34
C ALA A 178 -42.62 -0.51 -6.12
N ARG A 179 -41.48 -1.14 -5.90
CA ARG A 179 -41.38 -2.50 -5.43
C ARG A 179 -41.05 -2.48 -3.95
N ILE A 180 -41.97 -2.97 -3.12
CA ILE A 180 -41.83 -2.99 -1.67
C ILE A 180 -41.78 -4.45 -1.23
N ASN A 181 -40.70 -4.83 -0.55
CA ASN A 181 -40.49 -6.19 -0.05
C ASN A 181 -40.64 -7.30 -1.11
N GLY A 182 -40.36 -6.97 -2.37
CA GLY A 182 -40.45 -7.89 -3.50
C GLY A 182 -41.71 -7.76 -4.35
N GLU A 183 -42.75 -7.09 -3.85
CA GLU A 183 -44.04 -6.91 -4.53
C GLU A 183 -44.15 -5.53 -5.19
N ILE A 184 -44.69 -5.48 -6.41
CA ILE A 184 -44.89 -4.20 -7.13
C ILE A 184 -46.23 -3.61 -6.67
N VAL A 185 -46.18 -2.39 -6.16
CA VAL A 185 -47.33 -1.60 -5.69
C VAL A 185 -47.42 -0.28 -6.45
N ASP A 186 -48.64 0.25 -6.55
CA ASP A 186 -48.88 1.60 -7.07
C ASP A 186 -48.69 2.62 -5.94
N LEU A 187 -47.89 3.67 -6.18
CA LEU A 187 -47.65 4.76 -5.23
C LEU A 187 -48.91 5.63 -5.02
N GLY A 188 -49.91 5.48 -5.89
CA GLY A 188 -51.25 6.05 -5.74
C GLY A 188 -52.04 5.48 -4.57
N ASP A 189 -51.79 4.22 -4.22
CA ASP A 189 -52.50 3.48 -3.18
C ASP A 189 -52.09 3.89 -1.75
N ASP A 190 -52.90 3.54 -0.76
CA ASP A 190 -52.57 3.78 0.65
C ASP A 190 -51.61 2.71 1.18
N ILE A 191 -50.31 3.00 1.11
CA ILE A 191 -49.24 2.09 1.51
C ILE A 191 -48.92 2.29 2.99
N VAL A 192 -49.26 1.30 3.81
CA VAL A 192 -48.95 1.29 5.26
C VAL A 192 -47.86 0.26 5.55
N LEU A 193 -46.70 0.73 6.04
CA LEU A 193 -45.57 -0.11 6.45
C LEU A 193 -45.42 -0.13 7.98
N ASP A 194 -44.93 -1.25 8.50
CA ASP A 194 -44.78 -1.49 9.93
C ASP A 194 -43.44 -0.93 10.44
N LYS A 195 -43.50 0.03 11.37
CA LYS A 195 -42.32 0.67 11.96
C LYS A 195 -41.30 -0.31 12.55
N GLN A 196 -41.72 -1.48 13.03
CA GLN A 196 -40.85 -2.44 13.70
C GLN A 196 -40.19 -3.44 12.74
N LYS A 197 -40.69 -3.56 11.51
CA LYS A 197 -40.19 -4.50 10.51
C LYS A 197 -39.19 -3.85 9.56
N LYS A 198 -38.28 -4.66 9.03
CA LYS A 198 -37.33 -4.21 8.01
C LYS A 198 -38.03 -4.19 6.66
N HIS A 199 -37.90 -3.08 5.94
CA HIS A 199 -38.47 -2.88 4.62
C HIS A 199 -37.39 -2.64 3.58
N THR A 200 -37.66 -3.06 2.35
CA THR A 200 -36.89 -2.71 1.15
C THR A 200 -37.84 -2.05 0.16
N ILE A 201 -37.51 -0.84 -0.28
CA ILE A 201 -38.32 -0.01 -1.16
C ILE A 201 -37.46 0.36 -2.37
N GLU A 202 -37.92 -0.04 -3.55
CA GLU A 202 -37.23 0.17 -4.82
C GLU A 202 -38.18 0.87 -5.80
N ILE A 203 -37.91 2.12 -6.16
CA ILE A 203 -38.78 2.88 -7.08
C ILE A 203 -38.58 2.37 -8.50
N VAL A 204 -39.67 2.11 -9.24
CA VAL A 204 -39.59 1.70 -10.64
C VAL A 204 -39.35 2.94 -11.49
N VAL A 205 -38.12 3.10 -11.99
CA VAL A 205 -37.69 4.26 -12.80
C VAL A 205 -38.12 4.09 -14.26
N ASP A 206 -37.82 2.93 -14.86
CA ASP A 206 -38.23 2.64 -16.23
C ASP A 206 -38.53 1.14 -16.41
N ARG A 207 -39.31 0.82 -17.44
CA ARG A 207 -39.70 -0.53 -17.84
C ARG A 207 -39.40 -0.68 -19.33
N LEU A 208 -38.49 -1.60 -19.64
CA LEU A 208 -37.88 -1.71 -20.94
C LEU A 208 -37.96 -3.15 -21.46
N VAL A 209 -37.90 -3.27 -22.78
CA VAL A 209 -37.80 -4.56 -23.49
C VAL A 209 -36.52 -4.49 -24.30
N MET A 210 -35.68 -5.52 -24.16
CA MET A 210 -34.41 -5.57 -24.87
C MET A 210 -34.63 -5.63 -26.37
N LYS A 211 -34.03 -4.68 -27.10
CA LYS A 211 -34.08 -4.55 -28.56
C LYS A 211 -32.73 -4.04 -29.07
N PRO A 212 -32.25 -4.53 -30.22
CA PRO A 212 -31.03 -4.01 -30.83
C PRO A 212 -31.22 -2.55 -31.28
N GLY A 213 -30.25 -1.69 -30.96
CA GLY A 213 -30.20 -0.31 -31.47
C GLY A 213 -29.77 0.75 -30.43
N GLU A 214 -29.16 1.84 -30.90
CA GLU A 214 -28.64 2.92 -30.04
C GLU A 214 -29.71 3.65 -29.22
N ALA A 215 -30.94 3.72 -29.73
CA ALA A 215 -32.04 4.42 -29.04
C ALA A 215 -32.38 3.79 -27.69
N LEU A 216 -32.29 2.45 -27.57
CA LEU A 216 -32.49 1.77 -26.30
C LEU A 216 -31.34 2.04 -25.34
N MET A 217 -30.08 1.99 -25.83
CA MET A 217 -28.91 2.24 -24.99
C MET A 217 -28.96 3.62 -24.32
N ARG A 218 -29.33 4.66 -25.08
CA ARG A 218 -29.48 6.02 -24.54
C ARG A 218 -30.55 6.08 -23.44
N ARG A 219 -31.70 5.44 -23.67
CA ARG A 219 -32.79 5.39 -22.68
C ARG A 219 -32.42 4.61 -21.42
N VAL A 220 -31.66 3.51 -21.56
CA VAL A 220 -31.09 2.77 -20.43
C VAL A 220 -30.13 3.67 -19.65
N ALA A 221 -29.22 4.38 -20.34
CA ALA A 221 -28.28 5.30 -19.70
C ALA A 221 -28.99 6.40 -18.89
N ASP A 222 -29.98 7.08 -19.48
CA ASP A 222 -30.76 8.12 -18.81
C ASP A 222 -31.47 7.58 -17.55
N SER A 223 -32.00 6.37 -17.63
CA SER A 223 -32.70 5.70 -16.53
C SER A 223 -31.73 5.25 -15.42
N VAL A 224 -30.55 4.74 -15.79
CA VAL A 224 -29.49 4.38 -14.85
C VAL A 224 -29.00 5.62 -14.12
N GLU A 225 -28.71 6.72 -14.83
CA GLU A 225 -28.31 7.99 -14.20
C GLU A 225 -29.36 8.52 -13.24
N THR A 226 -30.63 8.46 -13.64
CA THR A 226 -31.75 8.87 -12.79
C THR A 226 -31.81 8.03 -11.52
N SER A 227 -31.67 6.71 -11.64
CA SER A 227 -31.63 5.81 -10.49
C SER A 227 -30.46 6.10 -9.55
N LEU A 228 -29.26 6.27 -10.10
CA LEU A 228 -28.06 6.56 -9.30
C LEU A 228 -28.23 7.86 -8.50
N LYS A 229 -28.81 8.91 -9.10
CA LYS A 229 -29.11 10.17 -8.41
C LYS A 229 -30.12 9.99 -7.28
N LEU A 230 -31.18 9.20 -7.48
CA LEU A 230 -32.23 8.97 -6.48
C LEU A 230 -31.76 8.10 -5.30
N ALA A 231 -31.02 7.02 -5.56
CA ALA A 231 -30.60 6.05 -4.54
C ALA A 231 -29.16 6.25 -4.06
N GLY A 232 -28.59 7.43 -4.30
CA GLY A 232 -27.26 7.81 -3.78
C GLY A 232 -26.11 6.96 -4.33
N GLY A 233 -26.23 6.48 -5.57
CA GLY A 233 -25.21 5.71 -6.27
C GLY A 233 -25.53 4.24 -6.53
N LEU A 234 -26.78 3.81 -6.30
CA LEU A 234 -27.23 2.44 -6.54
C LEU A 234 -28.29 2.36 -7.64
N VAL A 235 -28.26 1.28 -8.40
CA VAL A 235 -29.31 0.93 -9.36
C VAL A 235 -29.58 -0.56 -9.32
N GLY A 236 -30.85 -0.94 -9.28
CA GLY A 236 -31.31 -2.31 -9.43
C GLY A 236 -31.86 -2.55 -10.84
N VAL A 237 -31.70 -3.76 -11.35
CA VAL A 237 -32.24 -4.21 -12.62
C VAL A 237 -32.97 -5.53 -12.36
N LEU A 238 -34.30 -5.47 -12.44
CA LEU A 238 -35.17 -6.62 -12.27
C LEU A 238 -35.44 -7.24 -13.63
N THR A 239 -34.95 -8.46 -13.85
CA THR A 239 -35.19 -9.27 -15.05
C THR A 239 -36.27 -10.30 -14.79
N GLU A 240 -37.16 -10.59 -15.73
CA GLU A 240 -38.05 -11.77 -15.67
C GLU A 240 -37.19 -13.05 -15.79
N PRO A 241 -37.19 -14.00 -14.83
CA PRO A 241 -38.29 -14.42 -13.95
C PRO A 241 -38.26 -13.91 -12.49
N GLY A 242 -37.66 -12.74 -12.22
CA GLY A 242 -37.70 -12.08 -10.90
C GLY A 242 -36.34 -11.83 -10.25
N LYS A 243 -35.24 -12.07 -10.97
CA LYS A 243 -33.87 -11.85 -10.49
C LYS A 243 -33.53 -10.36 -10.48
N VAL A 244 -32.96 -9.87 -9.38
CA VAL A 244 -32.48 -8.49 -9.27
C VAL A 244 -30.96 -8.48 -9.36
N HIS A 245 -30.45 -7.76 -10.34
CA HIS A 245 -29.04 -7.39 -10.45
C HIS A 245 -28.88 -5.99 -9.88
N VAL A 246 -27.96 -5.77 -8.94
CA VAL A 246 -27.72 -4.43 -8.38
C VAL A 246 -26.33 -3.98 -8.81
N TYR A 247 -26.25 -2.74 -9.29
CA TYR A 247 -25.01 -2.07 -9.66
C TYR A 247 -24.81 -0.83 -8.78
N SER A 248 -23.56 -0.39 -8.67
CA SER A 248 -23.15 0.74 -7.84
C SER A 248 -22.12 1.59 -8.56
N ASP A 249 -22.27 2.92 -8.56
CA ASP A 249 -21.25 3.85 -9.07
C ASP A 249 -20.16 4.15 -8.02
N LYS A 250 -20.43 3.77 -6.77
CA LYS A 250 -19.50 3.83 -5.63
C LYS A 250 -18.99 2.45 -5.29
N LEU A 251 -17.83 2.40 -4.64
CA LEU A 251 -17.33 1.18 -3.99
C LEU A 251 -18.15 0.91 -2.73
N ALA A 252 -19.34 0.35 -2.87
CA ALA A 252 -20.23 0.05 -1.76
C ALA A 252 -20.72 -1.39 -1.79
N CYS A 253 -20.74 -2.03 -0.62
CA CYS A 253 -21.32 -3.33 -0.44
C CYS A 253 -22.85 -3.26 -0.57
N ILE A 254 -23.37 -3.95 -1.57
CA ILE A 254 -24.79 -4.04 -1.87
C ILE A 254 -25.58 -4.65 -0.70
N LYS A 255 -25.02 -5.59 0.07
CA LYS A 255 -25.75 -6.28 1.15
C LYS A 255 -25.72 -5.53 2.48
N CYS A 256 -24.55 -5.00 2.85
CA CYS A 256 -24.33 -4.41 4.16
C CYS A 256 -24.45 -2.88 4.18
N GLY A 257 -24.41 -2.23 3.01
CA GLY A 257 -24.39 -0.76 2.91
C GLY A 257 -23.06 -0.13 3.32
N VAL A 258 -22.01 -0.94 3.51
CA VAL A 258 -20.66 -0.46 3.79
C VAL A 258 -20.11 0.22 2.54
N SER A 259 -19.68 1.47 2.65
CA SER A 259 -19.06 2.21 1.55
C SER A 259 -17.57 2.40 1.80
N TYR A 260 -16.76 2.17 0.78
CA TYR A 260 -15.32 2.33 0.80
C TYR A 260 -14.97 3.68 0.19
N PRO A 261 -13.91 4.34 0.70
CA PRO A 261 -13.32 5.46 -0.01
C PRO A 261 -12.68 4.98 -1.33
N GLU A 262 -12.27 5.93 -2.17
CA GLU A 262 -11.47 5.62 -3.35
C GLU A 262 -10.22 4.83 -2.97
N ILE A 263 -9.96 3.74 -3.70
CA ILE A 263 -8.81 2.87 -3.46
C ILE A 263 -7.56 3.55 -4.02
N THR A 264 -6.85 4.23 -3.13
CA THR A 264 -5.59 4.90 -3.42
C THR A 264 -4.44 4.28 -2.61
N PRO A 265 -3.17 4.45 -3.01
CA PRO A 265 -2.04 3.90 -2.24
C PRO A 265 -1.97 4.39 -0.78
N ARG A 266 -2.67 5.49 -0.45
CA ARG A 266 -2.73 6.04 0.91
C ARG A 266 -3.62 5.22 1.84
N VAL A 267 -4.65 4.54 1.34
CA VAL A 267 -5.50 3.67 2.18
C VAL A 267 -4.73 2.44 2.65
N PHE A 268 -3.66 2.05 1.97
CA PHE A 268 -2.78 0.97 2.40
C PHE A 268 -1.60 1.44 3.25
N SER A 269 -1.55 2.70 3.66
CA SER A 269 -0.47 3.24 4.50
C SER A 269 -0.90 3.34 5.95
N PHE A 270 -0.31 2.53 6.83
CA PHE A 270 -0.49 2.69 8.28
C PHE A 270 0.18 3.95 8.84
N ASN A 271 1.00 4.65 8.06
CA ASN A 271 1.55 5.98 8.40
C ASN A 271 0.61 7.13 8.01
N SER A 272 -0.57 6.82 7.45
CA SER A 272 -1.54 7.82 7.01
C SER A 272 -2.87 7.58 7.73
N PRO A 273 -3.56 8.62 8.21
CA PRO A 273 -4.88 8.46 8.84
C PRO A 273 -5.93 7.88 7.89
N HIS A 274 -5.68 7.89 6.57
CA HIS A 274 -6.56 7.24 5.59
C HIS A 274 -6.56 5.72 5.73
N GLY A 275 -5.40 5.10 6.00
CA GLY A 275 -5.24 3.65 6.08
C GLY A 275 -4.99 3.11 7.48
N ALA A 276 -4.48 3.93 8.40
CA ALA A 276 -4.11 3.54 9.76
C ALA A 276 -5.32 3.04 10.56
N CYS A 277 -5.12 1.94 11.29
CA CYS A 277 -6.09 1.44 12.26
C CYS A 277 -6.36 2.55 13.30
N PRO A 278 -7.63 2.97 13.50
CA PRO A 278 -7.95 4.08 14.39
C PRO A 278 -7.71 3.74 15.87
N ALA A 279 -7.74 2.46 16.25
CA ALA A 279 -7.56 2.03 17.64
C ALA A 279 -6.10 2.11 18.12
N CYS A 280 -5.13 2.00 17.21
CA CYS A 280 -3.70 2.01 17.54
C CYS A 280 -2.90 3.03 16.72
N ASP A 281 -3.56 3.95 16.02
CA ASP A 281 -2.96 4.94 15.12
C ASP A 281 -1.87 4.36 14.19
N GLY A 282 -2.15 3.16 13.65
CA GLY A 282 -1.23 2.46 12.75
C GLY A 282 0.04 1.88 13.39
N ILE A 283 0.13 1.83 14.71
CA ILE A 283 1.26 1.22 15.43
C ILE A 283 1.17 -0.31 15.40
N GLY A 284 -0.05 -0.84 15.53
CA GLY A 284 -0.34 -2.29 15.55
C GLY A 284 -0.30 -2.93 16.93
N TYR A 285 0.18 -2.21 17.93
CA TYR A 285 0.27 -2.64 19.33
C TYR A 285 -0.49 -1.67 20.22
N ALA A 286 -0.97 -2.15 21.36
CA ALA A 286 -1.51 -1.34 22.43
C ALA A 286 -0.55 -1.38 23.62
N MET A 287 -0.42 -0.27 24.35
CA MET A 287 0.23 -0.31 25.67
C MET A 287 -0.69 -1.03 26.64
N ALA A 288 -0.17 -2.00 27.38
CA ALA A 288 -0.89 -2.61 28.47
C ALA A 288 -1.23 -1.54 29.53
N PRO A 289 -2.45 -1.53 30.10
CA PRO A 289 -2.81 -0.58 31.14
C PRO A 289 -1.89 -0.74 32.35
N GLY A 290 -1.07 0.28 32.63
CA GLY A 290 -0.13 0.32 33.75
C GLY A 290 1.36 0.31 33.39
N ALA A 291 1.73 0.23 32.11
CA ALA A 291 3.13 0.31 31.66
C ALA A 291 3.60 1.77 31.55
N SER A 292 4.75 2.11 32.14
CA SER A 292 5.47 3.37 31.93
C SER A 292 6.14 3.39 30.55
N GLU A 293 6.26 4.57 29.94
CA GLU A 293 6.73 4.77 28.56
C GLU A 293 8.16 4.23 28.29
N ASP A 294 8.97 4.01 29.33
CA ASP A 294 10.41 3.81 29.15
C ASP A 294 10.92 2.36 29.13
N GLU A 295 10.23 1.35 29.66
CA GLU A 295 10.86 0.02 29.77
C GLU A 295 9.84 -1.11 29.62
N ASP A 296 9.70 -1.58 28.37
CA ASP A 296 9.86 -2.99 27.96
C ASP A 296 8.95 -3.33 26.77
N PHE A 297 9.52 -3.46 25.55
CA PHE A 297 8.79 -3.86 24.34
C PHE A 297 8.13 -5.26 24.49
N THR A 298 8.51 -6.03 25.52
CA THR A 298 7.96 -7.35 25.82
C THR A 298 6.53 -7.34 26.37
N LEU A 299 6.02 -6.17 26.79
CA LEU A 299 4.64 -5.98 27.29
C LEU A 299 3.66 -5.46 26.23
N LEU A 300 4.09 -5.38 24.96
CA LEU A 300 3.24 -4.91 23.87
C LEU A 300 2.30 -6.01 23.39
N GLU A 301 1.01 -5.86 23.70
CA GLU A 301 -0.02 -6.71 23.16
C GLU A 301 -0.44 -6.24 21.76
N ARG A 302 -0.79 -7.21 20.89
CA ARG A 302 -1.31 -6.88 19.57
C ARG A 302 -2.62 -6.12 19.73
N CYS A 303 -2.80 -5.05 18.95
CA CYS A 303 -4.04 -4.29 18.94
C CYS A 303 -5.25 -5.20 18.68
N GLU A 304 -6.25 -5.17 19.54
CA GLU A 304 -7.43 -6.04 19.43
C GLU A 304 -8.24 -5.79 18.15
N SER A 305 -8.23 -4.56 17.61
CA SER A 305 -9.03 -4.20 16.44
C SER A 305 -8.40 -4.62 15.11
N CYS A 306 -7.08 -4.54 14.97
CA CYS A 306 -6.39 -4.90 13.72
C CYS A 306 -5.49 -6.13 13.87
N HIS A 307 -5.41 -6.74 15.05
CA HIS A 307 -4.59 -7.91 15.36
C HIS A 307 -3.11 -7.78 14.94
N GLY A 308 -2.55 -6.57 15.03
CA GLY A 308 -1.19 -6.27 14.59
C GLY A 308 -1.04 -5.80 13.14
N ALA A 309 -2.09 -5.85 12.32
CA ALA A 309 -2.04 -5.51 10.89
C ALA A 309 -1.90 -4.01 10.58
N ARG A 310 -2.04 -3.14 11.59
CA ARG A 310 -1.87 -1.66 11.52
C ARG A 310 -2.85 -0.90 10.63
N LEU A 311 -3.71 -1.59 9.88
CA LEU A 311 -4.59 -1.01 8.88
C LEU A 311 -6.06 -1.09 9.28
N LYS A 312 -6.86 -0.24 8.63
CA LYS A 312 -8.33 -0.26 8.68
C LYS A 312 -8.91 -1.52 8.04
N PRO A 313 -10.09 -2.00 8.49
CA PRO A 313 -10.73 -3.19 7.94
C PRO A 313 -11.04 -3.06 6.45
N GLU A 314 -11.39 -1.87 5.95
CA GLU A 314 -11.63 -1.62 4.52
C GLU A 314 -10.37 -1.88 3.69
N SER A 315 -9.20 -1.51 4.22
CA SER A 315 -7.92 -1.68 3.54
C SER A 315 -7.46 -3.15 3.54
N LEU A 316 -7.68 -3.85 4.65
CA LEU A 316 -7.43 -5.29 4.78
C LEU A 316 -8.35 -6.13 3.92
N ALA A 317 -9.53 -5.61 3.59
CA ALA A 317 -10.48 -6.32 2.75
C ALA A 317 -10.18 -6.20 1.25
N VAL A 318 -9.17 -5.42 0.83
CA VAL A 318 -8.68 -5.44 -0.55
C VAL A 318 -7.65 -6.55 -0.71
N LYS A 319 -7.87 -7.43 -1.69
CA LYS A 319 -7.11 -8.68 -1.84
C LYS A 319 -6.57 -8.87 -3.24
N ILE A 320 -5.37 -9.45 -3.34
CA ILE A 320 -4.78 -10.00 -4.56
C ILE A 320 -4.60 -11.50 -4.32
N ALA A 321 -5.09 -12.34 -5.24
CA ALA A 321 -5.08 -13.80 -5.08
C ALA A 321 -5.63 -14.26 -3.71
N LYS A 322 -6.70 -13.62 -3.24
CA LYS A 322 -7.37 -13.83 -1.94
C LYS A 322 -6.54 -13.46 -0.70
N GLN A 323 -5.37 -12.85 -0.86
CA GLN A 323 -4.56 -12.35 0.25
C GLN A 323 -4.58 -10.83 0.32
N SER A 324 -4.81 -10.30 1.52
CA SER A 324 -4.69 -8.89 1.87
C SER A 324 -3.23 -8.46 1.93
N ILE A 325 -2.99 -7.15 1.88
CA ILE A 325 -1.62 -6.62 1.98
C ILE A 325 -0.93 -7.03 3.29
N ALA A 326 -1.67 -7.11 4.40
CA ALA A 326 -1.13 -7.51 5.69
C ALA A 326 -0.73 -9.00 5.73
N GLU A 327 -1.56 -9.87 5.12
CA GLU A 327 -1.25 -11.30 5.00
C GLU A 327 0.02 -11.51 4.18
N VAL A 328 0.18 -10.79 3.06
CA VAL A 328 1.39 -10.86 2.23
C VAL A 328 2.62 -10.34 2.97
N THR A 329 2.50 -9.26 3.74
CA THR A 329 3.64 -8.75 4.54
C THR A 329 4.03 -9.65 5.70
N GLY A 330 3.10 -10.47 6.20
CA GLY A 330 3.36 -11.47 7.23
C GLY A 330 4.01 -12.76 6.70
N LEU A 331 4.14 -12.92 5.37
CA LEU A 331 4.93 -13.99 4.77
C LEU A 331 6.43 -13.74 5.03
N SER A 332 7.20 -14.83 5.11
CA SER A 332 8.66 -14.71 5.01
C SER A 332 9.04 -14.13 3.64
N VAL A 333 10.19 -13.47 3.54
CA VAL A 333 10.70 -12.90 2.30
C VAL A 333 10.79 -13.98 1.20
N ARG A 334 11.20 -15.21 1.55
CA ARG A 334 11.15 -16.37 0.63
C ARG A 334 9.73 -16.64 0.14
N ALA A 335 8.78 -16.79 1.06
CA ALA A 335 7.39 -17.10 0.72
C ALA A 335 6.71 -15.97 -0.06
N ALA A 336 7.03 -14.71 0.24
CA ALA A 336 6.56 -13.55 -0.51
C ALA A 336 7.14 -13.54 -1.94
N ALA A 337 8.43 -13.85 -2.11
CA ALA A 337 9.06 -13.97 -3.43
C ALA A 337 8.37 -15.05 -4.27
N ASP A 338 8.09 -16.21 -3.68
CA ASP A 338 7.41 -17.32 -4.35
C ASP A 338 5.94 -16.97 -4.66
N PHE A 339 5.25 -16.28 -3.74
CA PHE A 339 3.90 -15.74 -3.98
C PHE A 339 3.88 -14.83 -5.20
N PHE A 340 4.75 -13.82 -5.27
CA PHE A 340 4.80 -12.88 -6.39
C PHE A 340 5.28 -13.52 -7.69
N ALA A 341 6.09 -14.58 -7.64
CA ALA A 341 6.47 -15.34 -8.83
C ALA A 341 5.28 -16.16 -9.38
N GLY A 342 4.43 -16.69 -8.50
CA GLY A 342 3.27 -17.52 -8.86
C GLY A 342 1.99 -16.75 -9.23
N LEU A 343 1.95 -15.42 -9.04
CA LEU A 343 0.77 -14.62 -9.38
C LEU A 343 0.45 -14.69 -10.87
N LYS A 344 -0.80 -15.01 -11.18
CA LYS A 344 -1.39 -14.95 -12.51
C LYS A 344 -2.35 -13.76 -12.55
N PHE A 345 -2.20 -12.93 -13.57
CA PHE A 345 -3.00 -11.74 -13.80
C PHE A 345 -3.64 -11.84 -15.18
N THR A 346 -4.77 -11.18 -15.36
CA THR A 346 -5.36 -10.95 -16.69
C THR A 346 -4.45 -10.06 -17.54
N GLU A 347 -4.63 -10.05 -18.86
CA GLU A 347 -3.83 -9.20 -19.76
C GLU A 347 -3.90 -7.71 -19.36
N ARG A 348 -5.09 -7.23 -18.98
CA ARG A 348 -5.31 -5.85 -18.54
C ARG A 348 -4.56 -5.53 -17.24
N GLU A 349 -4.62 -6.42 -16.26
CA GLU A 349 -3.91 -6.27 -14.98
C GLU A 349 -2.39 -6.32 -15.18
N LEU A 350 -1.89 -7.19 -16.06
CA LEU A 350 -0.46 -7.29 -16.35
C LEU A 350 0.11 -6.00 -16.92
N VAL A 351 -0.60 -5.32 -17.82
CA VAL A 351 -0.14 -4.03 -18.39
C VAL A 351 0.10 -3.01 -17.27
N ILE A 352 -0.76 -3.00 -16.25
CA ILE A 352 -0.68 -2.05 -15.12
C ILE A 352 0.37 -2.49 -14.09
N ALA A 353 0.37 -3.79 -13.76
CA ALA A 353 1.16 -4.33 -12.65
C ALA A 353 2.61 -4.68 -13.04
N HIS A 354 2.94 -4.86 -14.33
CA HIS A 354 4.23 -5.42 -14.77
C HIS A 354 5.43 -4.69 -14.17
N ARG A 355 5.47 -3.36 -14.26
CA ARG A 355 6.58 -2.55 -13.72
C ARG A 355 6.67 -2.67 -12.20
N ILE A 356 5.52 -2.61 -11.51
CA ILE A 356 5.46 -2.71 -10.04
C ILE A 356 5.93 -4.09 -9.56
N LEU A 357 5.51 -5.16 -10.23
CA LEU A 357 5.90 -6.54 -9.91
C LEU A 357 7.39 -6.77 -10.15
N LYS A 358 7.97 -6.19 -11.20
CA LYS A 358 9.42 -6.25 -11.45
C LYS A 358 10.19 -5.67 -10.25
N GLU A 359 9.82 -4.47 -9.83
CA GLU A 359 10.44 -3.76 -8.70
C GLU A 359 10.29 -4.51 -7.36
N ILE A 360 9.14 -5.14 -7.10
CA ILE A 360 8.91 -5.98 -5.92
C ILE A 360 9.79 -7.23 -5.96
N ARG A 361 9.79 -7.95 -7.09
CA ARG A 361 10.54 -9.21 -7.25
C ARG A 361 12.05 -8.99 -7.15
N GLU A 362 12.58 -7.92 -7.75
CA GLU A 362 14.00 -7.57 -7.66
C GLU A 362 14.42 -7.27 -6.22
N ARG A 363 13.65 -6.44 -5.48
CA ARG A 363 13.93 -6.13 -4.07
C ARG A 363 13.86 -7.36 -3.17
N LEU A 364 12.84 -8.20 -3.34
CA LEU A 364 12.75 -9.47 -2.61
C LEU A 364 13.93 -10.38 -2.96
N GLY A 365 14.33 -10.44 -4.23
CA GLY A 365 15.51 -11.17 -4.68
C GLY A 365 16.80 -10.70 -4.01
N PHE A 366 17.00 -9.39 -3.87
CA PHE A 366 18.16 -8.85 -3.15
C PHE A 366 18.18 -9.26 -1.68
N LEU A 367 17.02 -9.22 -0.99
CA LEU A 367 16.91 -9.69 0.39
C LEU A 367 17.23 -11.19 0.54
N VAL A 368 16.79 -12.02 -0.40
CA VAL A 368 17.15 -13.44 -0.45
C VAL A 368 18.66 -13.62 -0.67
N ASN A 369 19.26 -12.86 -1.59
CA ASN A 369 20.69 -12.96 -1.91
C ASN A 369 21.58 -12.60 -0.72
N VAL A 370 21.17 -11.64 0.13
CA VAL A 370 21.89 -11.29 1.36
C VAL A 370 21.51 -12.20 2.56
N GLY A 371 20.74 -13.27 2.35
CA GLY A 371 20.41 -14.25 3.38
C GLY A 371 19.40 -13.75 4.43
N LEU A 372 18.45 -12.90 4.03
CA LEU A 372 17.38 -12.39 4.88
C LEU A 372 16.01 -12.98 4.50
N ASP A 373 16.01 -14.16 3.89
CA ASP A 373 14.83 -14.83 3.34
C ASP A 373 13.85 -15.34 4.43
N TYR A 374 14.32 -15.46 5.68
CA TYR A 374 13.54 -15.84 6.85
C TYR A 374 12.77 -14.68 7.50
N LEU A 375 13.13 -13.42 7.20
CA LEU A 375 12.44 -12.25 7.74
C LEU A 375 11.04 -12.10 7.16
N THR A 376 10.14 -11.43 7.87
CA THR A 376 8.86 -10.95 7.33
C THR A 376 8.93 -9.46 7.03
N LEU A 377 8.11 -8.97 6.10
CA LEU A 377 8.09 -7.55 5.72
C LEU A 377 7.41 -6.67 6.78
N ASP A 378 6.54 -7.25 7.60
CA ASP A 378 5.87 -6.57 8.71
C ASP A 378 6.71 -6.53 10.00
N ARG A 379 7.87 -7.23 10.06
CA ARG A 379 8.77 -7.23 11.22
C ARG A 379 9.19 -5.78 11.55
N PRO A 380 9.02 -5.33 12.82
CA PRO A 380 9.43 -3.98 13.22
C PRO A 380 10.95 -3.79 13.06
N ALA A 381 11.37 -2.69 12.45
CA ALA A 381 12.77 -2.40 12.15
C ALA A 381 13.65 -2.28 13.40
N ALA A 382 13.06 -1.81 14.51
CA ALA A 382 13.73 -1.71 15.81
C ALA A 382 14.13 -3.08 16.41
N THR A 383 13.54 -4.18 15.93
CA THR A 383 13.84 -5.55 16.42
C THR A 383 14.97 -6.24 15.63
N LEU A 384 15.51 -5.57 14.62
CA LEU A 384 16.58 -6.12 13.80
C LEU A 384 17.90 -6.07 14.56
N SER A 385 18.68 -7.14 14.48
CA SER A 385 20.08 -7.11 14.89
C SER A 385 20.89 -6.14 14.01
N GLY A 386 22.05 -5.69 14.50
CA GLY A 386 22.95 -4.82 13.74
C GLY A 386 23.32 -5.41 12.37
N GLY A 387 23.63 -6.72 12.32
CA GLY A 387 23.94 -7.43 11.07
C GLY A 387 22.73 -7.55 10.12
N GLU A 388 21.52 -7.78 10.63
CA GLU A 388 20.30 -7.77 9.80
C GLU A 388 20.05 -6.39 9.21
N GLY A 389 20.11 -5.33 10.03
CA GLY A 389 19.95 -3.95 9.58
C GLY A 389 20.97 -3.55 8.52
N GLN A 390 22.23 -3.95 8.72
CA GLN A 390 23.31 -3.72 7.76
C GLN A 390 23.05 -4.42 6.42
N ARG A 391 22.63 -5.71 6.43
CA ARG A 391 22.33 -6.46 5.21
C ARG A 391 21.09 -5.93 4.49
N ILE A 392 20.08 -5.45 5.21
CA ILE A 392 18.95 -4.74 4.61
C ILE A 392 19.44 -3.49 3.87
N ARG A 393 20.28 -2.67 4.52
CA ARG A 393 20.83 -1.47 3.90
C ARG A 393 21.65 -1.81 2.65
N LEU A 394 22.46 -2.88 2.71
CA LEU A 394 23.19 -3.39 1.55
C LEU A 394 22.27 -3.79 0.41
N ALA A 395 21.21 -4.56 0.68
CA ALA A 395 20.23 -4.95 -0.34
C ALA A 395 19.53 -3.74 -0.97
N THR A 396 19.14 -2.74 -0.16
CA THR A 396 18.54 -1.49 -0.67
C THR A 396 19.53 -0.71 -1.54
N GLN A 397 20.80 -0.62 -1.16
CA GLN A 397 21.82 0.06 -1.96
C GLN A 397 22.09 -0.65 -3.29
N ILE A 398 22.15 -1.99 -3.30
CA ILE A 398 22.27 -2.78 -4.54
C ILE A 398 21.05 -2.53 -5.44
N GLY A 399 19.84 -2.49 -4.87
CA GLY A 399 18.61 -2.21 -5.60
C GLY A 399 18.47 -0.78 -6.12
N SER A 400 19.27 0.18 -5.63
CA SER A 400 19.22 1.56 -6.10
C SER A 400 19.77 1.77 -7.52
N GLY A 401 20.57 0.83 -8.02
CA GLY A 401 21.18 0.90 -9.36
C GLY A 401 22.19 2.04 -9.53
N LEU A 402 22.70 2.62 -8.43
CA LEU A 402 23.68 3.70 -8.49
C LEU A 402 25.01 3.22 -9.07
N VAL A 403 25.61 4.04 -9.94
CA VAL A 403 26.91 3.80 -10.58
C VAL A 403 27.88 4.91 -10.21
N GLY A 404 29.16 4.56 -10.05
CA GLY A 404 30.21 5.53 -9.73
C GLY A 404 30.24 5.98 -8.27
N VAL A 405 29.59 5.23 -7.37
CA VAL A 405 29.55 5.46 -5.93
C VAL A 405 30.63 4.64 -5.23
N LEU A 406 31.24 5.22 -4.19
CA LEU A 406 32.15 4.51 -3.28
C LEU A 406 31.35 3.94 -2.10
N TYR A 407 31.18 2.63 -2.04
CA TYR A 407 30.59 1.95 -0.89
C TYR A 407 31.65 1.59 0.13
N ILE A 408 31.42 1.96 1.39
CA ILE A 408 32.33 1.66 2.51
C ILE A 408 31.55 0.83 3.54
N LEU A 409 31.93 -0.43 3.69
CA LEU A 409 31.23 -1.42 4.52
C LEU A 409 32.03 -1.72 5.78
N ASP A 410 31.35 -1.78 6.92
CA ASP A 410 31.97 -2.11 8.22
C ASP A 410 31.71 -3.58 8.59
N GLU A 411 32.70 -4.45 8.39
CA GLU A 411 32.62 -5.88 8.77
C GLU A 411 31.29 -6.58 8.40
N PRO A 412 30.92 -6.64 7.10
CA PRO A 412 29.60 -7.14 6.67
C PRO A 412 29.38 -8.64 6.92
N SER A 413 30.41 -9.38 7.36
CA SER A 413 30.35 -10.79 7.71
C SER A 413 29.78 -11.05 9.11
N ILE A 414 29.61 -10.03 9.96
CA ILE A 414 29.10 -10.21 11.32
C ILE A 414 27.68 -10.77 11.29
N GLY A 415 27.43 -11.79 12.11
CA GLY A 415 26.12 -12.44 12.23
C GLY A 415 25.71 -13.20 10.96
N LEU A 416 26.64 -13.50 10.06
CA LEU A 416 26.44 -14.47 8.98
C LEU A 416 27.01 -15.83 9.40
N HIS A 417 26.26 -16.89 9.13
CA HIS A 417 26.75 -18.25 9.32
C HIS A 417 27.81 -18.56 8.25
N GLN A 418 28.91 -19.20 8.65
CA GLN A 418 29.90 -19.70 7.71
C GLN A 418 29.24 -20.80 6.85
N ARG A 419 29.25 -20.62 5.53
CA ARG A 419 28.70 -21.59 4.58
C ARG A 419 29.74 -22.63 4.21
#